data_AF-A0A5E7WK02-F1
#
_entry.id   AF-A0A5E7WK02-F1
#
_cell.length_a   1.000
_cell.length_b   1.000
_cell.length_c   1.000
_cell.angle_alpha   90.00
_cell.angle_beta   90.00
_cell.angle_gamma   90.00
#
_symmetry.space_group_name_H-M   'P 1'
#
loop_
_entity.id
_entity.type
_entity.pdbx_description
1 polymer ?
#
loop_
_entity_poly.entity_id
_entity_poly.type
_entity_poly.pdbx_seq_one_letter_code
_entity_poly.pdbx_strand_id
1 'polypeptide(L)'
;MELKATLKDYTEPEFQALFNKILAVDLPKQDHDRLINHFDRIVGHPKGADLLFYPDEKVNLNRIGSVVLFVKDWHRKRGVAAFKEEHVFVSTPLVQLTHVARNLAEVHRIAAGVAVSERAVETAFGFFEQGIQHLRSQQNVHLGIPEQETNSRTLELAQHETVIAISKFEFWKMRMEFVKSDAHHNLTYARSEQAQWQSIVHQINSTHDRYIARLASITQHHRVLHDEAEVLLIAAQEQLIRSRNLTGTGPVQAACAITTSLAFADKRPDVLLEGGPSALLGSQQIDLQKAIRSAVAEFTWQNTSGEPADEIQRATVLHFEFSSRVDRQVYGLSVPLAELLPIEGQDWQSLAASRAEVDVPYRMSTAVVPAKPRTMFQGLREIKTLSQVHITPSKGSHPASGVRVRAAQHNERLNTFSFTADDAAPITVDWSAPATLDASPPVAPAPSRRLGFVRSSPVPVLETSVGDVRFDDYIVVFPIEAGLDPVYVMFRDRREYPDTTIAEARP
;
A
#
# COMPACT_ATOMS: atom_id res chain seq x y z
N MET A 1 2.32 6.51 -21.28
CA MET A 1 2.01 5.15 -21.77
C MET A 1 1.30 5.24 -23.10
N GLU A 2 1.95 4.75 -24.15
CA GLU A 2 1.36 4.64 -25.48
C GLU A 2 0.41 3.44 -25.55
N LEU A 3 -0.80 3.65 -26.09
CA LEU A 3 -1.79 2.58 -26.30
C LEU A 3 -1.55 1.90 -27.65
N LYS A 4 -1.20 0.61 -27.64
CA LYS A 4 -0.89 -0.15 -28.86
C LYS A 4 -2.15 -0.78 -29.44
N ALA A 5 -2.22 -0.88 -30.76
CA ALA A 5 -3.46 -1.26 -31.43
C ALA A 5 -3.91 -2.70 -31.11
N THR A 6 -2.98 -3.63 -30.89
CA THR A 6 -3.29 -5.04 -30.64
C THR A 6 -2.52 -5.60 -29.44
N LEU A 7 -3.04 -6.65 -28.81
CA LEU A 7 -2.36 -7.33 -27.69
C LEU A 7 -0.98 -7.86 -28.07
N LYS A 8 -0.81 -8.27 -29.34
CA LYS A 8 0.45 -8.79 -29.88
C LYS A 8 1.55 -7.74 -29.98
N ASP A 9 1.21 -6.47 -29.89
CA ASP A 9 2.19 -5.38 -29.90
C ASP A 9 2.73 -5.08 -28.48
N TYR A 10 2.04 -5.57 -27.45
CA TYR A 10 2.44 -5.44 -26.04
C TYR A 10 3.43 -6.52 -25.63
N THR A 11 4.43 -6.15 -24.82
CA THR A 11 5.16 -7.07 -23.95
C THR A 11 4.37 -7.29 -22.66
N GLU A 12 4.67 -8.36 -21.92
CA GLU A 12 3.99 -8.66 -20.67
C GLU A 12 4.11 -7.53 -19.62
N PRO A 13 5.30 -6.91 -19.40
CA PRO A 13 5.42 -5.76 -18.51
C PRO A 13 4.61 -4.54 -18.96
N GLU A 14 4.53 -4.26 -20.26
CA GLU A 14 3.74 -3.14 -20.78
C GLU A 14 2.24 -3.36 -20.60
N PHE A 15 1.76 -4.60 -20.82
CA PHE A 15 0.37 -4.95 -20.59
C PHE A 15 0.03 -4.92 -19.09
N GLN A 16 0.97 -5.34 -18.24
CA GLN A 16 0.82 -5.24 -16.80
C GLN A 16 0.79 -3.77 -16.34
N ALA A 17 1.56 -2.88 -16.96
CA ALA A 17 1.51 -1.45 -16.70
C ALA A 17 0.14 -0.84 -17.09
N LEU A 18 -0.43 -1.22 -18.23
CA LEU A 18 -1.79 -0.85 -18.63
C LEU A 18 -2.81 -1.31 -17.57
N PHE A 19 -2.73 -2.56 -17.14
CA PHE A 19 -3.64 -3.10 -16.12
C PHE A 19 -3.50 -2.39 -14.77
N ASN A 20 -2.27 -2.15 -14.31
CA ASN A 20 -2.01 -1.40 -13.08
C ASN A 20 -2.57 0.03 -13.16
N LYS A 21 -2.47 0.67 -14.32
CA LYS A 21 -3.01 2.02 -14.54
C LYS A 21 -4.54 2.04 -14.50
N ILE A 22 -5.21 1.01 -15.03
CA ILE A 22 -6.67 0.85 -14.89
C ILE A 22 -7.06 0.66 -13.41
N LEU A 23 -6.31 -0.14 -12.65
CA LEU A 23 -6.62 -0.38 -11.23
C LEU A 23 -6.33 0.82 -10.32
N ALA A 24 -5.44 1.72 -10.72
CA ALA A 24 -5.10 2.90 -9.93
C ALA A 24 -6.30 3.85 -9.78
N VAL A 25 -7.18 3.91 -10.80
CA VAL A 25 -8.33 4.84 -10.87
C VAL A 25 -7.89 6.28 -10.58
N ASP A 26 -6.70 6.65 -11.05
CA ASP A 26 -6.02 7.92 -10.77
C ASP A 26 -6.20 8.96 -11.90
N LEU A 27 -7.11 8.67 -12.84
CA LEU A 27 -7.40 9.49 -14.03
C LEU A 27 -8.86 9.97 -14.04
N PRO A 28 -9.16 11.10 -14.71
CA PRO A 28 -10.52 11.52 -14.96
C PRO A 28 -11.35 10.41 -15.63
N LYS A 29 -12.65 10.37 -15.34
CA LYS A 29 -13.55 9.30 -15.79
C LYS A 29 -13.43 9.01 -17.29
N GLN A 30 -13.37 10.04 -18.14
CA GLN A 30 -13.27 9.87 -19.59
C GLN A 30 -11.99 9.13 -20.02
N ASP A 31 -10.86 9.43 -19.38
CA ASP A 31 -9.58 8.78 -19.68
C ASP A 31 -9.50 7.38 -19.07
N HIS A 32 -10.09 7.20 -17.87
CA HIS A 32 -10.22 5.88 -17.25
C HIS A 32 -11.10 4.93 -18.08
N ASP A 33 -12.24 5.41 -18.56
CA ASP A 33 -13.12 4.70 -19.49
C ASP A 33 -12.38 4.38 -20.80
N ARG A 34 -11.54 5.30 -21.30
CA ARG A 34 -10.69 5.04 -22.49
C ARG A 34 -9.72 3.89 -22.26
N LEU A 35 -9.15 3.74 -21.07
CA LEU A 35 -8.27 2.60 -20.73
C LEU A 35 -9.04 1.29 -20.61
N ILE A 36 -10.22 1.30 -19.98
CA ILE A 36 -11.09 0.11 -19.86
C ILE A 36 -11.53 -0.36 -21.24
N ASN A 37 -12.03 0.55 -22.08
CA ASN A 37 -12.45 0.25 -23.45
C ASN A 37 -11.28 -0.23 -24.31
N HIS A 38 -10.08 0.32 -24.09
CA HIS A 38 -8.89 -0.15 -24.77
C HIS A 38 -8.54 -1.59 -24.37
N PHE A 39 -8.56 -1.90 -23.07
CA PHE A 39 -8.34 -3.26 -22.56
C PHE A 39 -9.35 -4.26 -23.15
N ASP A 40 -10.64 -3.92 -23.13
CA ASP A 40 -11.72 -4.72 -23.70
C ASP A 40 -11.45 -5.08 -25.17
N ARG A 41 -11.06 -4.06 -25.95
CA ARG A 41 -10.79 -4.20 -27.38
C ARG A 41 -9.60 -5.10 -27.68
N ILE A 42 -8.52 -5.02 -26.90
CA ILE A 42 -7.27 -5.73 -27.22
C ILE A 42 -7.21 -7.15 -26.64
N VAL A 43 -7.85 -7.42 -25.49
CA VAL A 43 -7.65 -8.67 -24.75
C VAL A 43 -8.13 -9.92 -25.51
N GLY A 44 -9.12 -9.76 -26.40
CA GLY A 44 -9.65 -10.81 -27.26
C GLY A 44 -10.42 -11.92 -26.52
N HIS A 45 -10.46 -11.88 -25.19
CA HIS A 45 -11.20 -12.81 -24.34
C HIS A 45 -12.71 -12.49 -24.38
N PRO A 46 -13.62 -13.48 -24.41
CA PRO A 46 -15.07 -13.24 -24.52
C PRO A 46 -15.68 -12.49 -23.32
N LYS A 47 -15.05 -12.58 -22.15
CA LYS A 47 -15.40 -11.76 -20.97
C LYS A 47 -14.88 -10.31 -21.04
N GLY A 48 -13.97 -9.98 -21.97
CA GLY A 48 -13.53 -8.60 -22.18
C GLY A 48 -13.11 -7.85 -20.91
N ALA A 49 -13.64 -6.64 -20.73
CA ALA A 49 -13.48 -5.81 -19.54
C ALA A 49 -14.05 -6.44 -18.25
N ASP A 50 -14.97 -7.42 -18.32
CA ASP A 50 -15.47 -8.11 -17.12
C ASP A 50 -14.36 -8.85 -16.37
N LEU A 51 -13.25 -9.18 -17.06
CA LEU A 51 -12.05 -9.72 -16.41
C LEU A 51 -11.43 -8.75 -15.38
N LEU A 52 -11.68 -7.45 -15.52
CA LEU A 52 -11.18 -6.41 -14.61
C LEU A 52 -12.02 -6.32 -13.33
N PHE A 53 -13.32 -6.58 -13.43
CA PHE A 53 -14.30 -6.34 -12.36
C PHE A 53 -14.79 -7.63 -11.68
N TYR A 54 -14.86 -8.74 -12.43
CA TYR A 54 -15.40 -10.03 -12.01
C TYR A 54 -14.45 -11.19 -12.36
N PRO A 55 -13.23 -11.24 -11.80
CA PRO A 55 -12.37 -12.41 -11.93
C PRO A 55 -13.04 -13.60 -11.23
N ASP A 56 -12.99 -14.80 -11.83
CA ASP A 56 -13.59 -16.00 -11.24
C ASP A 56 -13.10 -16.19 -9.80
N GLU A 57 -14.04 -16.14 -8.84
CA GLU A 57 -13.83 -15.97 -7.39
C GLU A 57 -13.02 -17.10 -6.71
N LYS A 58 -12.62 -18.15 -7.45
CA LYS A 58 -11.94 -19.33 -6.91
C LYS A 58 -10.41 -19.19 -6.80
N VAL A 59 -9.84 -18.02 -7.12
CA VAL A 59 -8.38 -17.79 -7.03
C VAL A 59 -8.10 -16.60 -6.10
N ASN A 60 -7.89 -16.89 -4.82
CA ASN A 60 -7.37 -15.95 -3.81
C ASN A 60 -5.87 -15.73 -3.99
N LEU A 61 -5.47 -15.04 -5.06
CA LEU A 61 -4.13 -14.51 -5.26
C LEU A 61 -4.24 -13.09 -5.82
N ASN A 62 -3.34 -12.23 -5.36
CA ASN A 62 -3.14 -10.83 -5.74
C ASN A 62 -3.73 -10.47 -7.14
N ARG A 63 -4.70 -9.56 -7.14
CA ARG A 63 -5.60 -9.17 -8.26
C ARG A 63 -4.89 -8.81 -9.58
N ILE A 64 -3.58 -8.57 -9.52
CA ILE A 64 -2.70 -8.12 -10.62
C ILE A 64 -2.05 -9.27 -11.38
N GLY A 65 -1.60 -10.31 -10.69
CA GLY A 65 -0.97 -11.46 -11.36
C GLY A 65 -1.99 -12.35 -12.06
N SER A 66 -3.23 -12.39 -11.56
CA SER A 66 -4.26 -13.32 -12.02
C SER A 66 -4.76 -13.01 -13.44
N VAL A 67 -4.99 -11.75 -13.80
CA VAL A 67 -5.55 -11.38 -15.12
C VAL A 67 -4.54 -11.58 -16.25
N VAL A 68 -3.28 -11.15 -16.06
CA VAL A 68 -2.22 -11.35 -17.07
C VAL A 68 -1.99 -12.85 -17.32
N LEU A 69 -1.92 -13.66 -16.25
CA LEU A 69 -1.82 -15.12 -16.36
C LEU A 69 -3.03 -15.74 -17.07
N PHE A 70 -4.24 -15.25 -16.79
CA PHE A 70 -5.47 -15.76 -17.39
C PHE A 70 -5.56 -15.46 -18.88
N VAL A 71 -5.19 -14.24 -19.29
CA VAL A 71 -5.12 -13.84 -20.70
C VAL A 71 -4.07 -14.67 -21.44
N LYS A 72 -2.90 -14.90 -20.84
CA LYS A 72 -1.86 -15.79 -21.41
C LYS A 72 -2.36 -17.22 -21.58
N ASP A 73 -2.97 -17.80 -20.55
CA ASP A 73 -3.47 -19.18 -20.58
C ASP A 73 -4.57 -19.36 -21.65
N TRP A 74 -5.45 -18.36 -21.80
CA TRP A 74 -6.52 -18.39 -22.79
C TRP A 74 -6.00 -18.32 -24.23
N HIS A 75 -5.06 -17.41 -24.54
CA HIS A 75 -4.46 -17.32 -25.88
C HIS A 75 -3.62 -18.57 -26.19
N ARG A 76 -2.90 -19.09 -25.18
CA ARG A 76 -2.13 -20.34 -25.30
C ARG A 76 -3.03 -21.54 -25.62
N LYS A 77 -4.20 -21.67 -24.98
CA LYS A 77 -5.19 -22.71 -25.30
C LYS A 77 -5.71 -22.63 -26.75
N ARG A 78 -5.62 -21.47 -27.39
CA ARG A 78 -5.99 -21.25 -28.80
C ARG A 78 -4.79 -21.32 -29.75
N GLY A 79 -3.61 -21.69 -29.26
CA GLY A 79 -2.40 -21.87 -30.07
C GLY A 79 -1.77 -20.57 -30.57
N VAL A 80 -2.07 -19.43 -29.93
CA VAL A 80 -1.51 -18.12 -30.28
C VAL A 80 -0.78 -17.51 -29.08
N ALA A 81 0.32 -16.78 -29.34
CA ALA A 81 0.99 -15.98 -28.33
C ALA A 81 0.13 -14.78 -27.96
N ALA A 82 0.08 -14.46 -26.67
CA ALA A 82 -0.61 -13.27 -26.20
C ALA A 82 0.21 -12.01 -26.51
N PHE A 83 1.54 -12.07 -26.35
CA PHE A 83 2.42 -10.89 -26.34
C PHE A 83 3.55 -10.95 -27.38
N LYS A 84 4.14 -9.78 -27.68
CA LYS A 84 5.12 -9.51 -28.75
C LYS A 84 6.38 -10.38 -28.73
N GLU A 85 6.76 -10.90 -27.57
CA GLU A 85 8.00 -11.66 -27.35
C GLU A 85 7.74 -13.09 -26.86
N GLU A 86 6.49 -13.56 -26.89
CA GLU A 86 6.19 -14.97 -26.60
C GLU A 86 6.48 -15.84 -27.82
N HIS A 87 7.49 -16.71 -27.71
CA HIS A 87 7.65 -17.83 -28.64
C HIS A 87 6.50 -18.82 -28.47
N VAL A 88 5.59 -18.91 -29.45
CA VAL A 88 4.61 -19.99 -29.53
C VAL A 88 5.35 -21.28 -29.87
N PHE A 89 5.58 -22.11 -28.87
CA PHE A 89 5.73 -23.53 -29.14
C PHE A 89 4.36 -24.02 -29.61
N VAL A 90 4.21 -24.17 -30.94
CA VAL A 90 3.07 -24.85 -31.54
C VAL A 90 2.99 -26.20 -30.84
N SER A 91 1.96 -26.39 -30.02
CA SER A 91 1.68 -27.70 -29.47
C SER A 91 1.26 -28.57 -30.65
N THR A 92 2.17 -29.47 -31.03
CA THR A 92 1.93 -30.65 -31.86
C THR A 92 0.59 -31.30 -31.44
N PRO A 93 -0.16 -31.94 -32.35
CA PRO A 93 -1.51 -32.42 -32.07
C PRO A 93 -1.53 -33.17 -30.75
N LEU A 94 -2.47 -32.78 -29.86
CA LEU A 94 -2.68 -33.35 -28.53
C LEU A 94 -2.77 -34.88 -28.65
N VAL A 95 -1.63 -35.55 -28.50
CA VAL A 95 -1.59 -36.90 -27.99
C VAL A 95 -2.27 -36.77 -26.64
N GLN A 96 -3.47 -37.35 -26.50
CA GLN A 96 -4.09 -37.46 -25.19
C GLN A 96 -3.10 -38.20 -24.30
N LEU A 97 -2.39 -37.46 -23.46
CA LEU A 97 -1.47 -38.04 -22.49
C LEU A 97 -2.28 -39.05 -21.67
N THR A 98 -1.76 -40.28 -21.62
CA THR A 98 -2.30 -41.29 -20.73
C THR A 98 -2.35 -40.74 -19.32
N HIS A 99 -3.23 -41.27 -18.49
CA HIS A 99 -3.41 -40.78 -17.13
C HIS A 99 -2.10 -40.77 -16.34
N VAL A 100 -1.28 -41.82 -16.51
CA VAL A 100 0.08 -41.95 -15.99
C VAL A 100 0.99 -40.84 -16.51
N ALA A 101 1.02 -40.60 -17.83
CA ALA A 101 1.89 -39.59 -18.42
C ALA A 101 1.53 -38.16 -17.96
N ARG A 102 0.23 -37.89 -17.75
CA ARG A 102 -0.24 -36.61 -17.20
C ARG A 102 0.18 -36.43 -15.74
N ASN A 103 0.02 -37.46 -14.92
CA ASN A 103 0.43 -37.44 -13.52
C ASN A 103 1.95 -37.29 -13.38
N LEU A 104 2.73 -38.03 -14.18
CA LEU A 104 4.19 -37.88 -14.22
C LEU A 104 4.61 -36.46 -14.63
N ALA A 105 3.96 -35.88 -15.65
CA ALA A 105 4.23 -34.51 -16.06
C ALA A 105 3.91 -33.49 -14.95
N GLU A 106 2.84 -33.70 -14.18
CA GLU A 106 2.48 -32.83 -13.06
C GLU A 106 3.48 -32.93 -11.90
N VAL A 107 3.96 -34.13 -11.56
CA VAL A 107 5.03 -34.33 -10.58
C VAL A 107 6.31 -33.60 -11.01
N HIS A 108 6.72 -33.74 -12.27
CA HIS A 108 7.88 -33.01 -12.81
C HIS A 108 7.69 -31.49 -12.78
N ARG A 109 6.49 -31.00 -13.13
CA ARG A 109 6.17 -29.57 -13.13
C ARG A 109 6.24 -28.98 -11.73
N ILE A 110 5.74 -29.70 -10.73
CA ILE A 110 5.85 -29.29 -9.32
C ILE A 110 7.31 -29.30 -8.87
N ALA A 111 8.06 -30.37 -9.15
CA ALA A 111 9.47 -30.45 -8.79
C ALA A 111 10.29 -29.29 -9.40
N ALA A 112 10.06 -28.97 -10.67
CA ALA A 112 10.69 -27.84 -11.33
C ALA A 112 10.27 -26.49 -10.71
N GLY A 113 8.97 -26.31 -10.43
CA GLY A 113 8.44 -25.11 -9.79
C GLY A 113 9.03 -24.87 -8.40
N VAL A 114 9.15 -25.94 -7.60
CA VAL A 114 9.80 -25.90 -6.28
C VAL A 114 11.26 -25.51 -6.41
N ALA A 115 12.02 -26.14 -7.31
CA ALA A 115 13.43 -25.82 -7.52
C ALA A 115 13.66 -24.36 -7.96
N VAL A 116 12.80 -23.83 -8.83
CA VAL A 116 12.84 -22.41 -9.23
C VAL A 116 12.58 -21.49 -8.04
N SER A 117 11.55 -21.79 -7.23
CA SER A 117 11.27 -21.00 -6.03
C SER A 117 12.34 -21.12 -4.95
N GLU A 118 12.99 -22.28 -4.80
CA GLU A 118 14.10 -22.50 -3.88
C GLU A 118 15.30 -21.61 -4.26
N ARG A 119 15.68 -21.61 -5.54
CA ARG A 119 16.75 -20.73 -6.04
C ARG A 119 16.44 -19.25 -5.87
N ALA A 120 15.17 -18.86 -6.01
CA ALA A 120 14.74 -17.49 -5.75
C ALA A 120 14.90 -17.11 -4.27
N VAL A 121 14.56 -18.03 -3.35
CA VAL A 121 14.79 -17.85 -1.90
C VAL A 121 16.27 -17.73 -1.58
N GLU A 122 17.12 -18.60 -2.13
CA GLU A 122 18.57 -18.55 -1.92
C GLU A 122 19.17 -17.22 -2.41
N THR A 123 18.71 -16.74 -3.57
CA THR A 123 19.15 -15.45 -4.12
C THR A 123 18.72 -14.29 -3.21
N ALA A 124 17.47 -14.31 -2.73
CA ALA A 124 16.95 -13.29 -1.83
C ALA A 124 17.68 -13.28 -0.48
N PHE A 125 17.98 -14.45 0.10
CA PHE A 125 18.80 -14.55 1.30
C PHE A 125 20.20 -13.99 1.10
N GLY A 126 20.84 -14.25 -0.05
CA GLY A 126 22.14 -13.66 -0.37
C GLY A 126 22.13 -12.12 -0.33
N PHE A 127 21.11 -11.49 -0.91
CA PHE A 127 20.95 -10.04 -0.82
C PHE A 127 20.64 -9.56 0.60
N PHE A 128 19.84 -10.31 1.36
CA PHE A 128 19.50 -9.95 2.74
C PHE A 128 20.72 -10.01 3.66
N GLU A 129 21.52 -11.07 3.57
CA GLU A 129 22.78 -11.23 4.30
C GLU A 129 23.78 -10.13 3.95
N GLN A 130 23.92 -9.79 2.66
CA GLN A 130 24.77 -8.67 2.23
C GLN A 130 24.31 -7.35 2.82
N GLY A 131 23.00 -7.08 2.83
CA GLY A 131 22.43 -5.88 3.45
C GLY A 131 22.71 -5.80 4.95
N ILE A 132 22.57 -6.92 5.67
CA ILE A 132 22.90 -7.04 7.10
C ILE A 132 24.38 -6.74 7.35
N GLN A 133 25.27 -7.36 6.58
CA GLN A 133 26.72 -7.16 6.70
C GLN A 133 27.12 -5.72 6.39
N HIS A 134 26.54 -5.14 5.33
CA HIS A 134 26.77 -3.74 4.97
C HIS A 134 26.35 -2.80 6.10
N LEU A 135 25.11 -2.90 6.58
CA LEU A 135 24.64 -2.02 7.66
C LEU A 135 25.45 -2.20 8.96
N ARG A 136 25.83 -3.43 9.30
CA ARG A 136 26.73 -3.72 10.43
C ARG A 136 28.09 -3.02 10.28
N SER A 137 28.70 -3.10 9.10
CA SER A 137 30.00 -2.46 8.86
C SER A 137 29.98 -0.94 9.05
N GLN A 138 28.81 -0.33 8.87
CA GLN A 138 28.61 1.11 8.91
C GLN A 138 28.16 1.65 10.29
N GLN A 139 27.85 0.80 11.28
CA GLN A 139 27.30 1.25 12.57
C GLN A 139 28.18 2.25 13.34
N ASN A 140 29.50 2.18 13.15
CA ASN A 140 30.45 3.05 13.85
C ASN A 140 31.00 4.19 12.97
N VAL A 141 30.50 4.32 11.73
CA VAL A 141 30.93 5.36 10.80
C VAL A 141 29.96 6.54 10.90
N HIS A 142 30.50 7.75 10.94
CA HIS A 142 29.66 8.96 10.91
C HIS A 142 29.18 9.24 9.48
N LEU A 143 28.07 8.61 9.11
CA LEU A 143 27.44 8.78 7.80
C LEU A 143 26.50 9.98 7.76
N GLY A 144 26.40 10.63 6.59
CA GLY A 144 25.40 11.65 6.33
C GLY A 144 23.98 11.08 6.34
N ILE A 145 22.98 11.92 6.63
CA ILE A 145 21.56 11.50 6.69
C ILE A 145 21.11 10.74 5.43
N PRO A 146 21.35 11.22 4.18
CA PRO A 146 20.91 10.50 2.98
C PRO A 146 21.50 9.09 2.86
N GLU A 147 22.72 8.89 3.34
CA GLU A 147 23.40 7.60 3.30
C GLU A 147 22.85 6.65 4.38
N GLN A 148 22.61 7.15 5.59
CA GLN A 148 21.91 6.40 6.65
C GLN A 148 20.52 5.93 6.20
N GLU A 149 19.77 6.82 5.54
CA GLU A 149 18.46 6.50 4.96
C GLU A 149 18.55 5.42 3.89
N THR A 150 19.50 5.57 2.96
CA THR A 150 19.70 4.63 1.84
C THR A 150 20.09 3.24 2.34
N ASN A 151 21.01 3.16 3.30
CA ASN A 151 21.45 1.89 3.88
C ASN A 151 20.30 1.16 4.57
N SER A 152 19.48 1.87 5.36
CA SER A 152 18.30 1.30 6.03
C SER A 152 17.23 0.85 5.02
N ARG A 153 16.90 1.68 4.01
CA ARG A 153 15.91 1.31 2.97
C ARG A 153 16.35 0.11 2.15
N THR A 154 17.64 -0.02 1.86
CA THR A 154 18.20 -1.17 1.11
C THR A 154 18.00 -2.47 1.89
N LEU A 155 18.26 -2.46 3.19
CA LEU A 155 18.04 -3.64 4.04
C LEU A 155 16.55 -3.98 4.18
N GLU A 156 15.68 -2.98 4.38
CA GLU A 156 14.22 -3.18 4.43
C GLU A 156 13.65 -3.76 3.12
N LEU A 157 14.18 -3.32 1.96
CA LEU A 157 13.82 -3.87 0.66
C LEU A 157 14.26 -5.34 0.52
N ALA A 158 15.49 -5.67 0.91
CA ALA A 158 15.98 -7.05 0.87
C ALA A 158 15.17 -7.98 1.79
N GLN A 159 14.76 -7.49 2.97
CA GLN A 159 13.84 -8.19 3.87
C GLN A 159 12.48 -8.44 3.19
N HIS A 160 11.91 -7.43 2.53
CA HIS A 160 10.63 -7.55 1.83
C HIS A 160 10.67 -8.58 0.69
N GLU A 161 11.71 -8.53 -0.15
CA GLU A 161 11.89 -9.47 -1.26
C GLU A 161 12.09 -10.91 -0.76
N THR A 162 12.78 -11.08 0.38
CA THR A 162 12.93 -12.39 1.04
C THR A 162 11.58 -12.95 1.47
N VAL A 163 10.73 -12.14 2.11
CA VAL A 163 9.36 -12.55 2.49
C VAL A 163 8.53 -12.96 1.27
N ILE A 164 8.64 -12.21 0.16
CA ILE A 164 7.95 -12.54 -1.09
C ILE A 164 8.46 -13.89 -1.65
N ALA A 165 9.77 -14.10 -1.69
CA ALA A 165 10.37 -15.32 -2.20
C ALA A 165 9.95 -16.55 -1.38
N ILE A 166 9.97 -16.43 -0.05
CA ILE A 166 9.53 -17.49 0.87
C ILE A 166 8.04 -17.79 0.66
N SER A 167 7.20 -16.76 0.56
CA SER A 167 5.75 -16.95 0.32
C SER A 167 5.48 -17.70 -0.99
N LYS A 168 6.26 -17.42 -2.05
CA LYS A 168 6.19 -18.17 -3.32
C LYS A 168 6.62 -19.63 -3.18
N PHE A 169 7.60 -19.91 -2.31
CA PHE A 169 8.02 -21.28 -2.00
C PHE A 169 6.96 -22.03 -1.17
N GLU A 170 6.37 -21.37 -0.18
CA GLU A 170 5.28 -21.91 0.65
C GLU A 170 4.01 -22.22 -0.15
N PHE A 171 3.75 -21.46 -1.21
CA PHE A 171 2.59 -21.65 -2.09
C PHE A 171 2.51 -23.07 -2.67
N TRP A 172 3.64 -23.76 -2.86
CA TRP A 172 3.67 -25.13 -3.37
C TRP A 172 3.14 -26.18 -2.38
N LYS A 173 3.04 -25.88 -1.08
CA LYS A 173 2.67 -26.83 -0.03
C LYS A 173 1.37 -27.57 -0.34
N MET A 174 0.27 -26.84 -0.55
CA MET A 174 -1.03 -27.48 -0.80
C MET A 174 -1.02 -28.27 -2.11
N ARG A 175 -0.40 -27.72 -3.16
CA ARG A 175 -0.36 -28.39 -4.46
C ARG A 175 0.44 -29.69 -4.41
N MET A 176 1.53 -29.70 -3.66
CA MET A 176 2.33 -30.90 -3.38
C MET A 176 1.49 -31.96 -2.66
N GLU A 177 0.73 -31.58 -1.63
CA GLU A 177 -0.13 -32.52 -0.88
C GLU A 177 -1.24 -33.12 -1.76
N PHE A 178 -1.85 -32.31 -2.62
CA PHE A 178 -2.87 -32.80 -3.55
C PHE A 178 -2.30 -33.80 -4.54
N VAL A 179 -1.17 -33.50 -5.18
CA VAL A 179 -0.57 -34.40 -6.18
C VAL A 179 -0.02 -35.66 -5.54
N LYS A 180 0.55 -35.56 -4.33
CA LYS A 180 0.92 -36.74 -3.53
C LYS A 180 -0.30 -37.61 -3.25
N SER A 181 -1.40 -37.03 -2.76
CA SER A 181 -2.62 -37.77 -2.45
C SER A 181 -3.23 -38.43 -3.69
N ASP A 182 -3.29 -37.71 -4.82
CA ASP A 182 -3.78 -38.24 -6.10
C ASP A 182 -2.92 -39.41 -6.59
N ALA A 183 -1.59 -39.29 -6.54
CA ALA A 183 -0.70 -40.39 -6.93
C ALA A 183 -0.87 -41.64 -6.06
N HIS A 184 -1.08 -41.50 -4.75
CA HIS A 184 -1.33 -42.63 -3.84
C HIS A 184 -2.72 -43.26 -4.09
N HIS A 185 -3.72 -42.42 -4.33
CA HIS A 185 -5.06 -42.89 -4.70
C HIS A 185 -4.99 -43.72 -5.99
N ASN A 186 -4.35 -43.19 -7.03
CA ASN A 186 -4.21 -43.87 -8.31
C ASN A 186 -3.40 -45.17 -8.22
N LEU A 187 -2.34 -45.21 -7.42
CA LEU A 187 -1.61 -46.45 -7.14
C LEU A 187 -2.50 -47.51 -6.47
N THR A 188 -3.39 -47.10 -5.56
CA THR A 188 -4.30 -48.01 -4.83
C THR A 188 -5.28 -48.71 -5.77
N TYR A 189 -5.74 -48.02 -6.82
CA TYR A 189 -6.72 -48.55 -7.78
C TYR A 189 -6.11 -49.00 -9.13
N ALA A 190 -4.79 -48.91 -9.29
CA ALA A 190 -4.09 -49.32 -10.50
C ALA A 190 -4.15 -50.85 -10.68
N ARG A 191 -4.84 -51.30 -11.73
CA ARG A 191 -4.90 -52.73 -12.12
C ARG A 191 -3.80 -53.10 -13.11
N SER A 192 -3.64 -52.29 -14.15
CA SER A 192 -2.48 -52.26 -15.05
C SER A 192 -1.58 -51.07 -14.67
N GLU A 193 -0.33 -51.03 -15.14
CA GLU A 193 0.60 -49.89 -14.94
C GLU A 193 1.08 -49.70 -13.47
N GLN A 194 0.92 -50.70 -12.60
CA GLN A 194 1.28 -50.62 -11.19
C GLN A 194 2.74 -50.19 -10.95
N ALA A 195 3.69 -50.71 -11.74
CA ALA A 195 5.10 -50.32 -11.65
C ALA A 195 5.34 -48.84 -11.98
N GLN A 196 4.57 -48.28 -12.94
CA GLN A 196 4.67 -46.86 -13.29
C GLN A 196 4.11 -45.98 -12.17
N TRP A 197 2.97 -46.36 -11.59
CA TRP A 197 2.40 -45.66 -10.43
C TRP A 197 3.28 -45.76 -9.18
N GLN A 198 3.93 -46.90 -8.94
CA GLN A 198 4.92 -47.04 -7.86
C GLN A 198 6.10 -46.07 -8.06
N SER A 199 6.59 -45.93 -9.29
CA SER A 199 7.65 -44.97 -9.62
C SER A 199 7.21 -43.53 -9.38
N ILE A 200 6.00 -43.15 -9.84
CA ILE A 200 5.43 -41.81 -9.62
C ILE A 200 5.28 -41.51 -8.12
N VAL A 201 4.74 -42.45 -7.34
CA VAL A 201 4.59 -42.32 -5.88
C VAL A 201 5.95 -42.16 -5.19
N HIS A 202 6.96 -42.93 -5.60
CA HIS A 202 8.30 -42.79 -5.06
C HIS A 202 8.91 -41.41 -5.36
N GLN A 203 8.75 -40.90 -6.59
CA GLN A 203 9.25 -39.59 -6.99
C GLN A 203 8.57 -38.44 -6.23
N ILE A 204 7.23 -38.46 -6.11
CA ILE A 204 6.50 -37.40 -5.41
C ILE A 204 6.78 -37.44 -3.90
N ASN A 205 6.94 -38.63 -3.29
CA ASN A 205 7.33 -38.74 -1.89
C ASN A 205 8.73 -38.17 -1.64
N SER A 206 9.72 -38.55 -2.46
CA SER A 206 11.07 -37.99 -2.35
C SER A 206 11.09 -36.45 -2.53
N THR A 207 10.31 -35.94 -3.47
CA THR A 207 10.18 -34.49 -3.72
C THR A 207 9.52 -33.79 -2.53
N HIS A 208 8.46 -34.38 -1.98
CA HIS A 208 7.76 -33.87 -0.82
C HIS A 208 8.64 -33.85 0.44
N ASP A 209 9.34 -34.94 0.74
CA ASP A 209 10.22 -35.02 1.91
C ASP A 209 11.34 -33.96 1.84
N ARG A 210 11.93 -33.79 0.65
CA ARG A 210 12.91 -32.72 0.40
C ARG A 210 12.29 -31.35 0.59
N TYR A 211 11.09 -31.12 0.06
CA TYR A 211 10.37 -29.86 0.19
C TYR A 211 10.12 -29.49 1.66
N ILE A 212 9.64 -30.43 2.48
CA ILE A 212 9.37 -30.19 3.90
C ILE A 212 10.67 -29.88 4.67
N ALA A 213 11.74 -30.66 4.43
CA ALA A 213 13.03 -30.40 5.04
C ALA A 213 13.58 -29.01 4.65
N ARG A 214 13.45 -28.63 3.38
CA ARG A 214 13.86 -27.30 2.90
C ARG A 214 13.01 -26.19 3.47
N LEU A 215 11.69 -26.35 3.54
CA LEU A 215 10.79 -25.36 4.15
C LEU A 215 11.18 -25.09 5.61
N ALA A 216 11.48 -26.14 6.38
CA ALA A 216 11.95 -26.01 7.75
C ALA A 216 13.29 -25.24 7.84
N SER A 217 14.27 -25.59 6.99
CA SER A 217 15.56 -24.89 6.92
C SER A 217 15.41 -23.41 6.54
N ILE A 218 14.58 -23.11 5.53
CA ILE A 218 14.31 -21.75 5.05
C ILE A 218 13.65 -20.93 6.17
N THR A 219 12.67 -21.52 6.86
CA THR A 219 11.94 -20.84 7.95
C THR A 219 12.89 -20.50 9.10
N GLN A 220 13.77 -21.43 9.46
CA GLN A 220 14.76 -21.21 10.51
C GLN A 220 15.78 -20.15 10.13
N HIS A 221 16.32 -20.22 8.91
CA HIS A 221 17.29 -19.24 8.39
C HIS A 221 16.71 -17.83 8.33
N HIS A 222 15.47 -17.71 7.83
CA HIS A 222 14.76 -16.45 7.77
C HIS A 222 14.60 -15.80 9.14
N ARG A 223 14.27 -16.58 10.18
CA ARG A 223 14.15 -16.05 11.55
C ARG A 223 15.46 -15.48 12.07
N VAL A 224 16.57 -16.21 11.89
CA VAL A 224 17.89 -15.77 12.35
C VAL A 224 18.29 -14.45 11.68
N LEU A 225 18.18 -14.37 10.35
CA LEU A 225 18.50 -13.14 9.62
C LEU A 225 17.55 -11.99 9.97
N HIS A 226 16.28 -12.30 10.18
CA HIS A 226 15.29 -11.30 10.59
C HIS A 226 15.63 -10.70 11.95
N ASP A 227 15.88 -11.51 12.97
CA ASP A 227 16.21 -11.04 14.32
C ASP A 227 17.47 -10.16 14.31
N GLU A 228 18.47 -10.55 13.52
CA GLU A 228 19.71 -9.80 13.32
C GLU A 228 19.44 -8.45 12.62
N ALA A 229 18.66 -8.44 11.55
CA ALA A 229 18.28 -7.23 10.83
C ALA A 229 17.44 -6.27 11.70
N GLU A 230 16.51 -6.79 12.51
CA GLU A 230 15.68 -5.98 13.40
C GLU A 230 16.51 -5.19 14.41
N VAL A 231 17.51 -5.83 15.03
CA VAL A 231 18.43 -5.15 15.96
C VAL A 231 19.19 -4.02 15.25
N LEU A 232 19.71 -4.29 14.05
CA LEU A 232 20.45 -3.29 13.27
C LEU A 232 19.56 -2.11 12.84
N LEU A 233 18.34 -2.40 12.37
CA LEU A 233 17.39 -1.38 11.89
C LEU A 233 16.87 -0.50 13.03
N ILE A 234 16.64 -1.05 14.23
CA ILE A 234 16.28 -0.26 15.42
C ILE A 234 17.43 0.70 15.76
N ALA A 235 18.66 0.20 15.85
CA ALA A 235 19.83 1.04 16.15
C ALA A 235 20.05 2.13 15.09
N ALA A 236 19.90 1.78 13.80
CA ALA A 236 20.00 2.72 12.70
C ALA A 236 18.91 3.79 12.73
N GLN A 237 17.67 3.42 13.08
CA GLN A 237 16.56 4.36 13.24
C GLN A 237 16.84 5.37 14.37
N GLU A 238 17.32 4.91 15.52
CA GLU A 238 17.69 5.80 16.63
C GLU A 238 18.81 6.77 16.25
N GLN A 239 19.84 6.27 15.54
CA GLN A 239 20.93 7.11 15.04
C GLN A 239 20.41 8.16 14.05
N LEU A 240 19.53 7.76 13.13
CA LEU A 240 18.93 8.66 12.16
C LEU A 240 18.09 9.76 12.81
N ILE A 241 17.29 9.41 13.83
CA ILE A 241 16.52 10.40 14.62
C ILE A 241 17.48 11.40 15.28
N ARG A 242 18.55 10.92 15.93
CA ARG A 242 19.58 11.78 16.55
C ARG A 242 20.25 12.70 15.52
N SER A 243 20.70 12.16 14.38
CA SER A 243 21.33 12.93 13.31
C SER A 243 20.41 14.01 12.73
N ARG A 244 19.12 13.70 12.55
CA ARG A 244 18.12 14.68 12.09
C ARG A 244 17.92 15.80 13.10
N ASN A 245 17.79 15.47 14.38
CA ASN A 245 17.58 16.45 15.45
C ASN A 245 18.80 17.39 15.61
N LEU A 246 20.02 16.87 15.49
CA LEU A 246 21.27 17.65 15.57
C LEU A 246 21.44 18.62 14.38
N THR A 247 20.98 18.23 13.20
CA THR A 247 21.11 19.04 11.97
C THR A 247 19.92 19.97 11.74
N GLY A 248 18.91 19.98 12.62
CA GLY A 248 17.70 20.78 12.43
C GLY A 248 16.76 20.23 11.35
N THR A 249 16.97 18.99 10.90
CA THR A 249 16.18 18.33 9.84
C THR A 249 15.13 17.36 10.40
N GLY A 250 14.89 17.39 11.72
CA GLY A 250 13.82 16.64 12.37
C GLY A 250 12.43 17.01 11.85
N PRO A 251 11.41 16.16 12.03
CA PRO A 251 10.05 16.38 11.53
C PRO A 251 9.38 17.66 12.08
N VAL A 252 9.81 18.13 13.25
CA VAL A 252 9.26 19.34 13.90
C VAL A 252 10.08 20.60 13.59
N GLN A 253 11.29 20.45 13.03
CA GLN A 253 12.29 21.52 12.90
C GLN A 253 12.41 22.04 11.46
N ALA A 254 12.38 21.16 10.46
CA ALA A 254 12.53 21.55 9.06
C ALA A 254 11.18 21.64 8.37
N ALA A 255 10.99 22.71 7.59
CA ALA A 255 9.90 22.83 6.64
C ALA A 255 9.90 21.62 5.69
N CYS A 256 8.72 21.16 5.30
CA CYS A 256 8.58 20.05 4.36
C CYS A 256 7.57 20.38 3.28
N ALA A 257 7.72 19.69 2.14
CA ALA A 257 6.80 19.75 1.03
C ALA A 257 6.16 18.38 0.79
N ILE A 258 4.84 18.37 0.66
CA ILE A 258 4.02 17.21 0.35
C ILE A 258 3.43 17.45 -1.03
N THR A 259 3.69 16.54 -1.97
CA THR A 259 3.10 16.60 -3.30
C THR A 259 1.98 15.58 -3.42
N THR A 260 0.80 16.03 -3.86
CA THR A 260 -0.39 15.21 -4.01
C THR A 260 -1.11 15.49 -5.35
N SER A 261 -2.05 14.61 -5.70
CA SER A 261 -2.83 14.71 -6.93
C SER A 261 -3.99 15.69 -6.77
N LEU A 262 -4.20 16.53 -7.78
CA LEU A 262 -5.35 17.43 -7.88
C LEU A 262 -6.63 16.70 -8.30
N ALA A 263 -6.53 15.55 -8.99
CA ALA A 263 -7.65 14.94 -9.71
C ALA A 263 -8.88 14.57 -8.86
N PHE A 264 -8.67 14.34 -7.55
CA PHE A 264 -9.72 13.95 -6.62
C PHE A 264 -9.67 14.70 -5.29
N ALA A 265 -8.95 15.82 -5.23
CA ALA A 265 -8.70 16.57 -4.01
C ALA A 265 -10.00 16.94 -3.28
N ASP A 266 -11.03 17.35 -4.03
CA ASP A 266 -12.34 17.75 -3.50
C ASP A 266 -13.39 16.61 -3.56
N LYS A 267 -13.02 15.40 -4.00
CA LYS A 267 -13.96 14.27 -4.17
C LYS A 267 -13.73 13.12 -3.21
N ARG A 268 -12.50 12.92 -2.72
CA ARG A 268 -12.13 11.78 -1.87
C ARG A 268 -11.15 12.21 -0.79
N PRO A 269 -11.26 11.65 0.43
CA PRO A 269 -10.26 11.85 1.46
C PRO A 269 -8.98 11.10 1.11
N ASP A 270 -7.83 11.65 1.50
CA ASP A 270 -6.53 11.05 1.24
C ASP A 270 -5.48 11.41 2.28
N VAL A 271 -4.48 10.54 2.43
CA VAL A 271 -3.32 10.76 3.31
C VAL A 271 -2.27 11.55 2.55
N LEU A 272 -1.86 12.67 3.14
CA LEU A 272 -0.79 13.53 2.66
C LEU A 272 0.54 13.02 3.23
N LEU A 273 1.49 12.62 2.36
CA LEU A 273 2.81 12.14 2.78
C LEU A 273 3.95 12.98 2.18
N GLU A 274 5.01 13.17 2.95
CA GLU A 274 6.23 13.87 2.51
C GLU A 274 6.95 13.10 1.39
N GLY A 275 7.47 13.76 0.36
CA GLY A 275 8.37 13.12 -0.62
C GLY A 275 7.70 12.36 -1.77
N GLY A 276 6.46 12.71 -2.14
CA GLY A 276 5.87 12.38 -3.44
C GLY A 276 4.50 11.68 -3.40
N PRO A 277 3.87 11.46 -4.57
CA PRO A 277 2.50 10.98 -4.68
C PRO A 277 2.45 9.47 -4.40
N SER A 278 2.34 9.11 -3.14
CA SER A 278 1.92 7.76 -2.72
C SER A 278 0.87 7.90 -1.65
N ALA A 279 -0.35 8.11 -2.12
CA ALA A 279 -1.53 8.28 -1.31
C ALA A 279 -2.25 6.94 -1.11
N LEU A 280 -3.41 6.97 -0.47
CA LEU A 280 -4.28 5.80 -0.31
C LEU A 280 -4.66 5.22 -1.68
N LEU A 281 -4.86 3.89 -1.75
CA LEU A 281 -5.51 3.30 -2.91
C LEU A 281 -6.94 3.81 -3.06
N GLY A 282 -7.48 3.85 -4.28
CA GLY A 282 -8.89 4.22 -4.50
C GLY A 282 -9.88 3.42 -3.63
N SER A 283 -9.64 2.13 -3.39
CA SER A 283 -10.46 1.34 -2.46
C SER A 283 -10.33 1.81 -1.00
N GLN A 284 -9.12 2.17 -0.57
CA GLN A 284 -8.84 2.67 0.78
C GLN A 284 -9.42 4.08 0.99
N GLN A 285 -9.37 4.95 -0.03
CA GLN A 285 -10.03 6.26 -0.02
C GLN A 285 -11.55 6.11 0.14
N ILE A 286 -12.16 5.14 -0.57
CA ILE A 286 -13.61 4.84 -0.44
C ILE A 286 -13.93 4.33 0.97
N ASP A 287 -13.13 3.41 1.51
CA ASP A 287 -13.33 2.88 2.85
C ASP A 287 -13.19 3.98 3.92
N LEU A 288 -12.23 4.88 3.77
CA LEU A 288 -12.07 6.05 4.62
C LEU A 288 -13.26 7.01 4.51
N GLN A 289 -13.73 7.31 3.30
CA GLN A 289 -14.90 8.17 3.10
C GLN A 289 -16.15 7.59 3.77
N LYS A 290 -16.36 6.27 3.68
CA LYS A 290 -17.46 5.58 4.38
C LYS A 290 -17.32 5.69 5.89
N ALA A 291 -16.12 5.48 6.42
CA ALA A 291 -15.83 5.61 7.85
C ALA A 291 -16.15 7.03 8.36
N ILE A 292 -15.70 8.06 7.64
CA ILE A 292 -15.97 9.47 7.97
C ILE A 292 -17.47 9.74 7.98
N ARG A 293 -18.18 9.37 6.90
CA ARG A 293 -19.65 9.55 6.81
C ARG A 293 -20.41 8.83 7.92
N SER A 294 -20.01 7.61 8.26
CA SER A 294 -20.63 6.86 9.36
C SER A 294 -20.44 7.57 10.70
N ALA A 295 -19.24 8.07 10.98
CA ALA A 295 -18.96 8.78 12.22
C ALA A 295 -19.71 10.13 12.29
N VAL A 296 -19.71 10.89 11.19
CA VAL A 296 -20.47 12.16 11.10
C VAL A 296 -21.96 11.92 11.31
N ALA A 297 -22.54 10.88 10.69
CA ALA A 297 -23.96 10.56 10.85
C ALA A 297 -24.31 10.21 12.30
N GLU A 298 -23.50 9.36 12.95
CA GLU A 298 -23.69 8.96 14.35
C GLU A 298 -23.60 10.18 15.29
N PHE A 299 -22.56 11.00 15.15
CA PHE A 299 -22.42 12.21 15.97
C PHE A 299 -23.50 13.25 15.67
N THR A 300 -23.97 13.36 14.43
CA THR A 300 -25.12 14.22 14.09
C THR A 300 -26.35 13.77 14.85
N TRP A 301 -26.63 12.46 14.84
CA TRP A 301 -27.77 11.88 15.55
C TRP A 301 -27.68 12.16 17.06
N GLN A 302 -26.54 11.88 17.69
CA GLN A 302 -26.31 12.16 19.13
C GLN A 302 -26.46 13.65 19.46
N ASN A 303 -25.88 14.55 18.65
CA ASN A 303 -26.01 15.99 18.86
C ASN A 303 -27.46 16.51 18.76
N THR A 304 -28.32 15.79 18.03
CA THR A 304 -29.74 16.14 17.86
C THR A 304 -30.68 15.40 18.81
N SER A 305 -30.25 14.31 19.45
CA SER A 305 -31.08 13.52 20.37
C SER A 305 -31.25 14.18 21.75
N GLY A 306 -30.41 15.17 22.09
CA GLY A 306 -30.49 15.91 23.35
C GLY A 306 -29.90 15.17 24.55
N GLU A 307 -29.18 14.06 24.34
CA GLU A 307 -28.43 13.40 25.41
C GLU A 307 -27.15 14.20 25.72
N PRO A 308 -26.92 14.61 26.98
CA PRO A 308 -25.70 15.32 27.35
C PRO A 308 -24.50 14.36 27.25
N ALA A 309 -23.55 14.69 26.38
CA ALA A 309 -22.23 14.06 26.38
C ALA A 309 -21.35 14.79 27.41
N ASP A 310 -21.26 14.26 28.63
CA ASP A 310 -20.37 14.79 29.68
C ASP A 310 -18.88 14.60 29.34
N GLU A 311 -18.58 13.74 28.35
CA GLU A 311 -17.23 13.41 27.90
C GLU A 311 -17.06 13.66 26.40
N ILE A 312 -15.89 14.14 25.98
CA ILE A 312 -15.56 14.32 24.56
C ILE A 312 -15.47 12.94 23.90
N GLN A 313 -16.46 12.60 23.07
CA GLN A 313 -16.41 11.38 22.27
C GLN A 313 -15.62 11.61 20.98
N ARG A 314 -14.95 10.56 20.49
CA ARG A 314 -14.24 10.54 19.22
C ARG A 314 -14.44 9.19 18.54
N ALA A 315 -14.33 9.16 17.22
CA ALA A 315 -14.44 7.95 16.43
C ALA A 315 -13.19 7.74 15.57
N THR A 316 -12.63 6.54 15.56
CA THR A 316 -11.39 6.27 14.83
C THR A 316 -11.68 5.85 13.40
N VAL A 317 -11.36 6.72 12.44
CA VAL A 317 -11.74 6.58 11.02
C VAL A 317 -10.62 5.98 10.16
N LEU A 318 -9.36 6.08 10.60
CA LEU A 318 -8.22 5.57 9.87
C LEU A 318 -7.17 5.02 10.83
N HIS A 319 -6.62 3.85 10.50
CA HIS A 319 -5.43 3.28 11.12
C HIS A 319 -4.41 2.95 10.04
N PHE A 320 -3.15 3.26 10.28
CA PHE A 320 -2.09 2.84 9.37
C PHE A 320 -0.72 2.73 10.04
N GLU A 321 0.20 2.12 9.32
CA GLU A 321 1.62 2.01 9.67
C GLU A 321 2.48 2.44 8.48
N PHE A 322 3.58 3.14 8.77
CA PHE A 322 4.62 3.39 7.77
C PHE A 322 5.38 2.10 7.47
N SER A 323 5.63 1.84 6.19
CA SER A 323 6.38 0.66 5.75
C SER A 323 7.85 0.74 6.16
N SER A 324 8.43 1.95 6.11
CA SER A 324 9.84 2.18 6.39
C SER A 324 10.03 2.88 7.72
N ARG A 325 11.03 2.43 8.50
CA ARG A 325 11.46 3.11 9.74
C ARG A 325 12.20 4.41 9.46
N VAL A 326 12.66 4.57 8.22
CA VAL A 326 13.40 5.74 7.75
C VAL A 326 12.49 6.95 7.58
N ASP A 327 11.21 6.74 7.36
CA ASP A 327 10.23 7.82 7.23
C ASP A 327 10.29 8.78 8.41
N ARG A 328 10.26 10.09 8.12
CA ARG A 328 10.10 11.14 9.14
C ARG A 328 8.71 11.10 9.78
N GLN A 329 7.80 10.30 9.22
CA GLN A 329 6.42 10.15 9.62
C GLN A 329 5.67 11.49 9.68
N VAL A 330 6.06 12.41 8.79
CA VAL A 330 5.31 13.64 8.52
C VAL A 330 4.17 13.27 7.60
N TYR A 331 2.95 13.43 8.11
CA TYR A 331 1.74 13.18 7.36
C TYR A 331 0.64 14.17 7.75
N GLY A 332 -0.32 14.29 6.86
CA GLY A 332 -1.60 14.93 7.11
C GLY A 332 -2.73 14.13 6.49
N LEU A 333 -3.95 14.64 6.64
CA LEU A 333 -5.13 14.12 5.97
C LEU A 333 -5.82 15.27 5.25
N SER A 334 -6.16 15.06 3.98
CA SER A 334 -7.04 15.93 3.21
C SER A 334 -8.41 15.28 3.10
N VAL A 335 -9.46 16.02 3.36
CA VAL A 335 -10.86 15.56 3.32
C VAL A 335 -11.69 16.63 2.60
N PRO A 336 -12.54 16.28 1.63
CA PRO A 336 -13.47 17.25 1.05
C PRO A 336 -14.33 17.89 2.14
N LEU A 337 -14.41 19.22 2.19
CA LEU A 337 -15.09 19.91 3.28
C LEU A 337 -16.58 19.53 3.39
N ALA A 338 -17.20 19.21 2.25
CA ALA A 338 -18.58 18.73 2.14
C ALA A 338 -18.86 17.43 2.93
N GLU A 339 -17.83 16.64 3.28
CA GLU A 339 -17.99 15.45 4.12
C GLU A 339 -18.19 15.78 5.61
N LEU A 340 -17.85 17.01 6.03
CA LEU A 340 -17.91 17.46 7.41
C LEU A 340 -19.04 18.48 7.65
N LEU A 341 -19.36 19.32 6.67
CA LEU A 341 -20.48 20.24 6.74
C LEU A 341 -21.03 20.62 5.36
N PRO A 342 -22.29 21.11 5.27
CA PRO A 342 -22.77 21.78 4.07
C PRO A 342 -21.89 23.00 3.75
N ILE A 343 -21.42 23.11 2.51
CA ILE A 343 -20.51 24.20 2.07
C ILE A 343 -21.24 25.35 1.36
N GLU A 344 -22.52 25.17 1.04
CA GLU A 344 -23.34 26.17 0.35
C GLU A 344 -23.72 27.32 1.28
N GLY A 345 -23.81 28.54 0.73
CA GLY A 345 -24.28 29.73 1.47
C GLY A 345 -23.19 30.49 2.24
N GLN A 346 -21.95 30.01 2.23
CA GLN A 346 -20.80 30.68 2.85
C GLN A 346 -19.81 31.18 1.79
N ASP A 347 -19.36 32.42 1.91
CA ASP A 347 -18.35 33.00 1.02
C ASP A 347 -16.95 32.58 1.44
N TRP A 348 -16.56 31.37 1.03
CA TRP A 348 -15.25 30.78 1.32
C TRP A 348 -14.09 31.62 0.79
N GLN A 349 -14.27 32.35 -0.31
CA GLN A 349 -13.22 33.18 -0.89
C GLN A 349 -12.93 34.39 -0.01
N SER A 350 -13.96 35.10 0.44
CA SER A 350 -13.80 36.22 1.37
C SER A 350 -13.22 35.78 2.72
N LEU A 351 -13.58 34.59 3.21
CA LEU A 351 -13.03 34.02 4.44
C LEU A 351 -11.54 33.65 4.30
N ALA A 352 -11.17 33.06 3.16
CA ALA A 352 -9.77 32.75 2.85
C ALA A 352 -8.92 34.03 2.69
N ALA A 353 -9.47 35.04 2.01
CA ALA A 353 -8.81 36.33 1.80
C ALA A 353 -8.57 37.09 3.12
N SER A 354 -9.53 37.04 4.03
CA SER A 354 -9.42 37.62 5.37
C SER A 354 -8.68 36.73 6.38
N ARG A 355 -8.25 35.53 5.98
CA ARG A 355 -7.60 34.52 6.83
C ARG A 355 -8.41 34.21 8.09
N ALA A 356 -9.74 34.18 7.96
CA ALA A 356 -10.68 33.97 9.06
C ALA A 356 -10.55 32.59 9.72
N GLU A 357 -11.17 32.46 10.88
CA GLU A 357 -11.44 31.17 11.54
C GLU A 357 -12.94 30.90 11.51
N VAL A 358 -13.33 29.64 11.24
CA VAL A 358 -14.73 29.22 11.10
C VAL A 358 -15.00 28.03 12.01
N ASP A 359 -16.17 28.02 12.66
CA ASP A 359 -16.61 26.87 13.43
C ASP A 359 -17.02 25.72 12.51
N VAL A 360 -16.32 24.61 12.65
CA VAL A 360 -16.61 23.35 11.94
C VAL A 360 -17.19 22.38 12.96
N PRO A 361 -18.31 21.68 12.68
CA PRO A 361 -18.97 20.81 13.66
C PRO A 361 -18.16 19.56 14.02
N TYR A 362 -17.27 19.12 13.13
CA TYR A 362 -16.44 17.93 13.31
C TYR A 362 -15.00 18.24 12.91
N ARG A 363 -14.07 17.99 13.82
CA ARG A 363 -12.64 18.19 13.61
C ARG A 363 -11.89 16.88 13.76
N MET A 364 -10.69 16.84 13.19
CA MET A 364 -9.88 15.63 13.16
C MET A 364 -8.56 15.82 13.90
N SER A 365 -8.18 14.80 14.65
CA SER A 365 -6.93 14.76 15.40
C SER A 365 -6.23 13.43 15.16
N THR A 366 -4.93 13.40 15.44
CA THR A 366 -4.14 12.17 15.34
C THR A 366 -3.88 11.55 16.70
N ALA A 367 -3.45 10.29 16.69
CA ALA A 367 -2.84 9.64 17.83
C ALA A 367 -1.87 8.55 17.35
N VAL A 368 -0.93 8.19 18.21
CA VAL A 368 -0.13 6.96 18.07
C VAL A 368 -0.55 6.02 19.17
N VAL A 369 -1.06 4.84 18.80
CA VAL A 369 -1.52 3.84 19.76
C VAL A 369 -0.67 2.58 19.70
N PRO A 370 -0.50 1.86 20.82
CA PRO A 370 0.09 0.54 20.79
C PRO A 370 -0.81 -0.42 20.01
N ALA A 371 -0.20 -1.19 19.12
CA ALA A 371 -0.83 -2.32 18.47
C ALA A 371 -1.06 -3.45 19.48
N LYS A 372 -2.14 -4.22 19.31
CA LYS A 372 -2.39 -5.40 20.17
C LYS A 372 -1.24 -6.40 19.99
N PRO A 373 -0.53 -6.79 21.07
CA PRO A 373 0.62 -7.68 20.95
C PRO A 373 0.25 -8.99 20.25
N ARG A 374 1.15 -9.45 19.36
CA ARG A 374 1.06 -10.69 18.58
C ARG A 374 -0.15 -10.78 17.65
N THR A 375 -0.77 -9.66 17.30
CA THR A 375 -1.92 -9.65 16.38
C THR A 375 -1.60 -9.10 14.99
N MET A 376 -0.55 -8.30 14.87
CA MET A 376 -0.22 -7.59 13.64
C MET A 376 1.26 -7.71 13.31
N PHE A 377 1.53 -8.16 12.08
CA PHE A 377 2.88 -8.42 11.60
C PHE A 377 3.07 -7.92 10.17
N GLN A 378 4.25 -7.40 9.88
CA GLN A 378 4.76 -7.18 8.53
C GLN A 378 5.90 -8.16 8.28
N GLY A 379 5.62 -9.24 7.55
CA GLY A 379 6.54 -10.38 7.49
C GLY A 379 6.67 -11.02 8.88
N LEU A 380 7.90 -11.09 9.41
CA LEU A 380 8.16 -11.52 10.80
C LEU A 380 8.16 -10.37 11.81
N ARG A 381 8.18 -9.11 11.36
CA ARG A 381 8.22 -7.94 12.23
C ARG A 381 6.86 -7.76 12.89
N GLU A 382 6.83 -7.73 14.22
CA GLU A 382 5.64 -7.32 14.96
C GLU A 382 5.44 -5.81 14.83
N ILE A 383 4.25 -5.41 14.40
CA ILE A 383 3.83 -4.00 14.39
C ILE A 383 3.51 -3.63 15.83
N LYS A 384 4.30 -2.70 16.42
CA LYS A 384 4.16 -2.30 17.82
C LYS A 384 3.28 -1.08 18.02
N THR A 385 3.22 -0.19 17.03
CA THR A 385 2.45 1.05 17.08
C THR A 385 1.74 1.30 15.77
N LEU A 386 0.61 2.01 15.85
CA LEU A 386 -0.17 2.44 14.69
C LEU A 386 -0.45 3.94 14.81
N SER A 387 -0.40 4.64 13.68
CA SER A 387 -0.97 5.98 13.56
C SER A 387 -2.47 5.86 13.35
N GLN A 388 -3.22 6.68 14.08
CA GLN A 388 -4.67 6.77 14.00
C GLN A 388 -5.11 8.19 13.66
N VAL A 389 -6.20 8.31 12.91
CA VAL A 389 -6.93 9.55 12.75
C VAL A 389 -8.31 9.39 13.36
N HIS A 390 -8.67 10.33 14.22
CA HIS A 390 -9.96 10.40 14.88
C HIS A 390 -10.76 11.58 14.34
N ILE A 391 -12.09 11.44 14.36
CA ILE A 391 -13.02 12.54 14.18
C ILE A 391 -13.74 12.80 15.51
N THR A 392 -13.83 14.07 15.87
CA THR A 392 -14.30 14.57 17.17
C THR A 392 -15.32 15.68 16.94
N PRO A 393 -16.53 15.61 17.54
CA PRO A 393 -17.48 16.71 17.51
C PRO A 393 -16.91 17.94 18.23
N SER A 394 -17.06 19.12 17.62
CA SER A 394 -16.51 20.36 18.17
C SER A 394 -17.38 20.98 19.27
N LYS A 395 -18.66 20.63 19.33
CA LYS A 395 -19.54 20.98 20.46
C LYS A 395 -19.07 20.22 21.70
N GLY A 396 -18.41 20.91 22.62
CA GLY A 396 -17.91 20.36 23.89
C GLY A 396 -16.40 20.11 23.95
N SER A 397 -15.66 20.28 22.84
CA SER A 397 -14.19 20.16 22.84
C SER A 397 -13.51 21.48 23.19
N HIS A 398 -12.71 21.51 24.26
CA HIS A 398 -11.73 22.57 24.50
C HIS A 398 -10.42 22.23 23.75
N PRO A 399 -9.72 23.20 23.13
CA PRO A 399 -10.02 24.65 23.05
C PRO A 399 -10.96 25.05 21.89
N ALA A 400 -11.74 26.11 22.12
CA ALA A 400 -12.75 26.67 21.21
C ALA A 400 -12.17 27.58 20.10
N SER A 401 -11.02 27.24 19.51
CA SER A 401 -10.49 27.97 18.34
C SER A 401 -11.12 27.41 17.08
N GLY A 402 -11.58 28.29 16.18
CA GLY A 402 -12.16 27.87 14.90
C GLY A 402 -11.11 27.26 13.97
N VAL A 403 -11.56 26.66 12.88
CA VAL A 403 -10.67 26.11 11.84
C VAL A 403 -10.20 27.25 10.94
N ARG A 404 -8.89 27.34 10.72
CA ARG A 404 -8.24 28.43 9.97
C ARG A 404 -8.52 28.30 8.46
N VAL A 405 -9.11 29.32 7.85
CA VAL A 405 -9.40 29.34 6.41
C VAL A 405 -8.26 30.02 5.65
N ARG A 406 -7.69 29.35 4.65
CA ARG A 406 -6.52 29.81 3.88
C ARG A 406 -6.72 29.58 2.39
N ALA A 407 -6.27 30.53 1.58
CA ALA A 407 -6.30 30.40 0.12
C ALA A 407 -5.14 29.54 -0.37
N ALA A 408 -5.40 28.64 -1.31
CA ALA A 408 -4.36 28.00 -2.09
C ALA A 408 -3.81 28.99 -3.14
N GLN A 409 -2.50 29.04 -3.29
CA GLN A 409 -1.83 29.86 -4.29
C GLN A 409 -1.71 29.10 -5.59
N HIS A 410 -2.13 29.70 -6.70
CA HIS A 410 -1.94 29.12 -8.02
C HIS A 410 -0.57 29.47 -8.56
N ASN A 411 0.21 28.46 -8.91
CA ASN A 411 1.46 28.61 -9.64
C ASN A 411 1.22 28.33 -11.13
N GLU A 412 0.98 29.39 -11.90
CA GLU A 412 0.69 29.32 -13.33
C GLU A 412 1.78 28.61 -14.15
N ARG A 413 3.05 28.69 -13.73
CA ARG A 413 4.17 28.09 -14.47
C ARG A 413 4.19 26.57 -14.35
N LEU A 414 3.87 26.07 -13.16
CA LEU A 414 3.86 24.64 -12.87
C LEU A 414 2.46 24.03 -12.98
N ASN A 415 1.43 24.88 -13.16
CA ASN A 415 0.02 24.50 -13.11
C ASN A 415 -0.31 23.71 -11.84
N THR A 416 0.23 24.18 -10.71
CA THR A 416 0.04 23.59 -9.38
C THR A 416 -0.63 24.56 -8.43
N PHE A 417 -1.33 24.02 -7.44
CA PHE A 417 -1.88 24.79 -6.33
C PHE A 417 -1.07 24.47 -5.08
N SER A 418 -0.68 25.48 -4.31
CA SER A 418 0.11 25.28 -3.10
C SER A 418 -0.55 25.93 -1.89
N PHE A 419 -0.44 25.27 -0.74
CA PHE A 419 -0.84 25.79 0.56
C PHE A 419 0.30 25.59 1.55
N THR A 420 0.60 26.61 2.35
CA THR A 420 1.63 26.54 3.39
C THR A 420 0.98 26.79 4.75
N ALA A 421 1.17 25.85 5.68
CA ALA A 421 0.70 25.96 7.06
C ALA A 421 1.37 27.14 7.81
N ASP A 422 0.71 27.66 8.84
CA ASP A 422 1.13 28.90 9.54
C ASP A 422 2.22 28.67 10.61
N ASP A 423 2.72 27.45 10.75
CA ASP A 423 3.67 27.08 11.80
C ASP A 423 5.11 27.56 11.53
N ALA A 424 5.93 27.59 12.59
CA ALA A 424 7.35 27.97 12.53
C ALA A 424 8.22 27.06 11.62
N ALA A 425 7.87 25.77 11.53
CA ALA A 425 8.44 24.83 10.55
C ALA A 425 7.28 24.38 9.64
N PRO A 426 6.97 25.14 8.58
CA PRO A 426 5.71 24.98 7.89
C PRO A 426 5.69 23.76 6.98
N ILE A 427 4.53 23.10 6.93
CA ILE A 427 4.22 22.05 5.95
C ILE A 427 3.59 22.73 4.74
N THR A 428 4.17 22.52 3.56
CA THR A 428 3.61 22.95 2.28
C THR A 428 2.98 21.76 1.58
N VAL A 429 1.75 21.92 1.12
CA VAL A 429 1.03 20.93 0.33
C VAL A 429 0.88 21.47 -1.09
N ASP A 430 1.40 20.73 -2.06
CA ASP A 430 1.36 21.05 -3.48
C ASP A 430 0.43 20.05 -4.19
N TRP A 431 -0.70 20.52 -4.69
CA TRP A 431 -1.59 19.76 -5.56
C TRP A 431 -1.20 19.98 -7.02
N SER A 432 -0.96 18.89 -7.73
CA SER A 432 -0.58 18.90 -9.15
C SER A 432 -1.54 18.03 -9.96
N ALA A 433 -1.88 18.46 -11.17
CA ALA A 433 -2.65 17.63 -12.08
C ALA A 433 -1.84 16.35 -12.43
N PRO A 434 -2.48 15.17 -12.49
CA PRO A 434 -1.78 13.95 -12.86
C PRO A 434 -1.18 14.11 -14.27
N ALA A 435 0.03 13.60 -14.46
CA ALA A 435 0.64 13.55 -15.80
C ALA A 435 -0.31 12.84 -16.76
N THR A 436 -0.62 13.48 -17.90
CA THR A 436 -1.46 12.87 -18.94
C THR A 436 -0.84 11.56 -19.40
N LEU A 437 -1.69 10.65 -19.91
CA LEU A 437 -1.27 9.35 -20.43
C LEU A 437 -0.09 9.46 -21.40
N ASP A 438 -0.05 10.50 -22.23
CA ASP A 438 1.01 10.73 -23.22
C ASP A 438 2.33 11.27 -22.61
N ALA A 439 2.28 11.88 -21.40
CA ALA A 439 3.43 12.48 -20.74
C ALA A 439 4.12 11.58 -19.69
N SER A 440 3.55 10.41 -19.38
CA SER A 440 4.15 9.47 -18.41
C SER A 440 5.35 8.72 -19.01
N PRO A 441 6.56 8.79 -18.43
CA PRO A 441 7.72 8.06 -18.92
C PRO A 441 7.47 6.55 -18.92
N PRO A 442 8.03 5.77 -19.88
CA PRO A 442 7.59 4.39 -20.14
C PRO A 442 7.99 3.39 -19.05
N VAL A 443 8.97 3.72 -18.19
CA VAL A 443 9.55 2.77 -17.23
C VAL A 443 10.05 3.54 -15.99
N ALA A 444 9.13 3.98 -15.14
CA ALA A 444 9.50 4.26 -13.74
C ALA A 444 9.05 3.05 -12.91
N PRO A 445 9.91 2.47 -12.06
CA PRO A 445 9.45 1.46 -11.11
C PRO A 445 8.32 2.07 -10.29
N ALA A 446 7.23 1.31 -10.09
CA ALA A 446 6.13 1.76 -9.26
C ALA A 446 6.68 2.21 -7.89
N PRO A 447 6.34 3.41 -7.39
CA PRO A 447 6.87 3.88 -6.13
C PRO A 447 6.55 2.86 -5.03
N SER A 448 7.57 2.51 -4.24
CA SER A 448 7.39 1.65 -3.07
C SER A 448 6.34 2.28 -2.15
N ARG A 449 5.33 1.49 -1.77
CA ARG A 449 4.27 1.98 -0.88
C ARG A 449 4.86 2.44 0.44
N ARG A 450 4.61 3.70 0.79
CA ARG A 450 5.05 4.30 2.05
C ARG A 450 4.21 3.83 3.23
N LEU A 451 2.94 3.49 2.99
CA LEU A 451 2.04 2.90 3.99
C LEU A 451 1.96 1.39 3.80
N GLY A 452 2.25 0.64 4.88
CA GLY A 452 2.27 -0.82 4.86
C GLY A 452 0.90 -1.40 5.18
N PHE A 453 0.43 -1.12 6.41
CA PHE A 453 -0.91 -1.42 6.86
C PHE A 453 -1.79 -0.17 6.75
N VAL A 454 -3.00 -0.32 6.21
CA VAL A 454 -4.02 0.74 6.19
C VAL A 454 -5.39 0.10 6.37
N ARG A 455 -6.20 0.64 7.28
CA ARG A 455 -7.55 0.18 7.54
C ARG A 455 -8.46 1.32 7.97
N SER A 456 -9.65 1.37 7.37
CA SER A 456 -10.78 2.17 7.83
C SER A 456 -11.96 1.25 8.12
N SER A 457 -12.59 1.40 9.29
CA SER A 457 -13.79 0.63 9.63
C SER A 457 -15.01 1.32 9.00
N PRO A 458 -15.88 0.62 8.25
CA PRO A 458 -17.08 1.24 7.70
C PRO A 458 -18.04 1.73 8.80
N VAL A 459 -17.93 1.16 10.01
CA VAL A 459 -18.62 1.61 11.22
C VAL A 459 -17.54 1.81 12.30
N PRO A 460 -16.99 3.03 12.43
CA PRO A 460 -16.02 3.35 13.48
C PRO A 460 -16.60 3.13 14.87
N VAL A 461 -15.78 2.65 15.80
CA VAL A 461 -16.15 2.54 17.21
C VAL A 461 -15.99 3.90 17.86
N LEU A 462 -16.98 4.29 18.66
CA LEU A 462 -16.95 5.49 19.48
C LEU A 462 -16.12 5.23 20.74
N GLU A 463 -15.22 6.15 21.05
CA GLU A 463 -14.35 6.11 22.21
C GLU A 463 -14.48 7.42 22.98
N THR A 464 -14.49 7.34 24.31
CA THR A 464 -14.27 8.51 25.15
C THR A 464 -12.83 8.98 25.02
N SER A 465 -12.62 10.26 24.71
CA SER A 465 -11.31 10.88 24.72
C SER A 465 -10.84 11.14 26.15
N VAL A 466 -9.62 10.69 26.47
CA VAL A 466 -8.96 10.95 27.75
C VAL A 466 -7.86 11.99 27.52
N GLY A 467 -8.17 13.27 27.67
CA GLY A 467 -7.19 14.38 27.60
C GLY A 467 -7.57 15.54 26.68
N ASP A 468 -6.68 16.55 26.64
CA ASP A 468 -6.81 17.77 25.83
C ASP A 468 -6.55 17.46 24.35
N VAL A 469 -7.62 17.42 23.55
CA VAL A 469 -7.55 17.19 22.10
C VAL A 469 -7.12 18.49 21.43
N ARG A 470 -6.01 18.46 20.70
CA ARG A 470 -5.56 19.60 19.89
C ARG A 470 -5.77 19.32 18.43
N PHE A 471 -6.02 20.41 17.72
CA PHE A 471 -6.30 20.40 16.29
C PHE A 471 -5.29 21.31 15.61
N ASP A 472 -4.56 20.75 14.64
CA ASP A 472 -3.76 21.52 13.69
C ASP A 472 -4.37 21.32 12.31
N ASP A 473 -5.41 22.11 12.05
CA ASP A 473 -6.27 21.98 10.90
C ASP A 473 -6.53 23.33 10.20
N TYR A 474 -6.91 23.19 8.93
CA TYR A 474 -7.12 24.27 7.99
C TYR A 474 -8.26 23.91 7.04
N ILE A 475 -8.97 24.93 6.58
CA ILE A 475 -9.78 24.86 5.36
C ILE A 475 -8.97 25.53 4.26
N VAL A 476 -8.62 24.76 3.23
CA VAL A 476 -7.90 25.26 2.06
C VAL A 476 -8.92 25.53 0.95
N VAL A 477 -8.98 26.80 0.52
CA VAL A 477 -9.90 27.28 -0.51
C VAL A 477 -9.12 27.49 -1.80
N PHE A 478 -9.50 26.78 -2.86
CA PHE A 478 -8.90 26.94 -4.18
C PHE A 478 -9.44 28.18 -4.90
N PRO A 479 -8.67 28.81 -5.80
CA PRO A 479 -9.18 29.87 -6.68
C PRO A 479 -10.42 29.41 -7.45
N ILE A 480 -11.37 30.32 -7.72
CA ILE A 480 -12.65 30.01 -8.39
C ILE A 480 -12.41 29.34 -9.74
N GLU A 481 -11.35 29.73 -10.44
CA GLU A 481 -10.98 29.20 -11.75
C GLU A 481 -10.58 27.72 -11.72
N ALA A 482 -10.18 27.20 -10.56
CA ALA A 482 -9.86 25.79 -10.37
C ALA A 482 -11.12 24.90 -10.43
N GLY A 483 -12.30 25.46 -10.12
CA GLY A 483 -13.55 24.70 -10.08
C GLY A 483 -13.59 23.60 -9.01
N LEU A 484 -12.79 23.74 -7.95
CA LEU A 484 -12.67 22.79 -6.84
C LEU A 484 -13.34 23.32 -5.59
N ASP A 485 -14.10 22.45 -4.91
CA ASP A 485 -14.66 22.77 -3.60
C ASP A 485 -13.54 22.85 -2.54
N PRO A 486 -13.73 23.63 -1.45
CA PRO A 486 -12.76 23.69 -0.36
C PRO A 486 -12.50 22.32 0.28
N VAL A 487 -11.28 22.14 0.77
CA VAL A 487 -10.86 20.91 1.46
C VAL A 487 -10.45 21.21 2.90
N TYR A 488 -10.83 20.33 3.81
CA TYR A 488 -10.31 20.29 5.16
C TYR A 488 -8.95 19.57 5.15
N VAL A 489 -7.93 20.17 5.74
CA VAL A 489 -6.59 19.60 5.86
C VAL A 489 -6.19 19.60 7.31
N MET A 490 -5.65 18.50 7.80
CA MET A 490 -5.05 18.41 9.12
C MET A 490 -3.66 17.80 9.05
N PHE A 491 -2.79 18.14 10.00
CA PHE A 491 -1.45 17.56 10.13
C PHE A 491 -1.24 16.84 11.46
N ARG A 492 -0.37 15.82 11.44
CA ARG A 492 0.00 15.08 12.64
C ARG A 492 0.46 16.02 13.76
N ASP A 493 -0.03 15.79 14.97
CA ASP A 493 0.38 16.56 16.14
C ASP A 493 1.90 16.43 16.38
N ARG A 494 2.57 17.58 16.52
CA ARG A 494 4.02 17.69 16.74
C ARG A 494 4.49 17.00 18.02
N ARG A 495 3.61 16.78 19.00
CA ARG A 495 3.91 16.10 20.28
C ARG A 495 3.96 14.57 20.14
N GLU A 496 3.45 14.03 19.03
CA GLU A 496 3.50 12.60 18.75
C GLU A 496 4.83 12.15 18.16
N TYR A 497 5.72 13.08 17.81
CA TYR A 497 7.07 12.74 17.39
C TYR A 497 7.90 12.31 18.60
N PRO A 498 8.76 11.29 18.45
CA PRO A 498 9.62 10.85 19.54
C PRO A 498 10.56 11.98 19.97
N ASP A 499 10.37 12.46 21.21
CA ASP A 499 11.25 13.43 21.85
C ASP A 499 12.58 12.77 22.27
N THR A 500 13.72 13.29 21.78
CA THR A 500 15.04 12.86 22.27
C THR A 500 15.42 13.49 23.61
N THR A 501 14.63 14.39 24.19
CA THR A 501 14.91 15.00 25.50
C THR A 501 14.77 14.02 26.68
N ILE A 502 14.25 12.82 26.47
CA ILE A 502 14.12 11.79 27.52
C ILE A 502 15.32 10.82 27.54
N ALA A 503 16.27 10.92 26.61
CA ALA A 503 17.46 10.06 26.61
C ALA A 503 18.53 10.44 27.66
N GLU A 504 18.41 11.59 28.34
CA GLU A 504 19.30 12.00 29.44
C GLU A 504 18.77 11.64 30.84
N ALA A 505 17.62 10.97 30.95
CA ALA A 505 17.08 10.54 32.23
C ALA A 505 16.90 9.03 32.29
N ARG A 506 17.98 8.32 32.61
CA ARG A 506 17.97 7.13 33.47
C ARG A 506 19.38 6.85 34.03
N PRO A 507 19.45 6.29 35.24
CA PRO A 507 20.23 6.79 36.39
C PRO A 507 21.73 6.59 36.33
#